data_AF-A0A966NA44-F1
#
_entry.id   AF-A0A966NA44-F1
#
_cell.length_a   1.000
_cell.length_b   1.000
_cell.length_c   1.000
_cell.angle_alpha   90.00
_cell.angle_beta   90.00
_cell.angle_gamma   90.00
#
_symmetry.space_group_name_H-M   'P 1'
#
loop_
_entity.id
_entity.type
_entity.pdbx_description
1 polymer ?
#
loop_
_entity_poly.entity_id
_entity_poly.type
_entity_poly.pdbx_seq_one_letter_code
_entity_poly.pdbx_strand_id
1 'polypeptide(L)'
;MTLNSIFLSILLLGPLILLADNPGPGNAPVESHTKDDDSNQSQKASGKENIPTFDEWVASGKKLPEGMMFLGGSPWFNESTGQRRTAEEVYKMLYGKKVLKKPAKQKRPHAKPGKRKPFPKHWGDPPKRQTRDLRPLPGGYGMGSGTLAHWIQENLDRDQKKDSLPD
;
A
#
# COMPACT_ATOMS: atom_id res chain seq x y z
N MET A 1 6.54 48.98 31.66
CA MET A 1 6.76 49.46 30.28
C MET A 1 8.15 50.08 30.23
N THR A 2 9.14 49.39 29.66
CA THR A 2 10.46 49.96 29.39
C THR A 2 10.94 49.44 28.03
N LEU A 3 10.81 50.31 27.03
CA LEU A 3 11.34 50.16 25.68
C LEU A 3 12.87 50.18 25.75
N ASN A 4 13.53 49.17 25.17
CA ASN A 4 14.93 49.28 24.79
C ASN A 4 15.01 49.26 23.26
N SER A 5 15.04 50.47 22.71
CA SER A 5 15.46 50.79 21.36
C SER A 5 16.97 50.93 21.37
N ILE A 6 17.68 50.07 20.63
CA ILE A 6 19.09 50.27 20.28
C ILE A 6 19.20 50.08 18.78
N PHE A 7 19.03 51.19 18.06
CA PHE A 7 19.56 51.35 16.72
C PHE A 7 21.08 51.44 16.82
N LEU A 8 21.80 50.53 16.17
CA LEU A 8 23.22 50.74 15.84
C LEU A 8 23.45 50.40 14.37
N SER A 9 23.34 51.46 13.57
CA SER A 9 24.29 51.88 12.53
C SER A 9 24.97 50.82 11.65
N ILE A 10 24.57 50.88 10.39
CA ILE A 10 25.20 50.46 9.14
C ILE A 10 26.66 50.94 9.01
N LEU A 11 27.59 50.10 8.54
CA LEU A 11 28.47 50.40 7.39
C LEU A 11 29.30 49.17 6.92
N LEU A 12 29.17 48.90 5.60
CA LEU A 12 30.22 48.50 4.66
C LEU A 12 30.87 47.09 4.74
N LEU A 13 30.49 46.21 3.81
CA LEU A 13 31.31 45.72 2.67
C LEU A 13 30.56 44.53 2.02
N GLY A 14 29.95 44.73 0.86
CA GLY A 14 29.44 43.63 0.03
C GLY A 14 30.50 43.17 -0.98
N PRO A 15 30.57 41.87 -1.33
CA PRO A 15 31.28 41.44 -2.52
C PRO A 15 30.33 41.31 -3.70
N LEU A 16 30.71 42.05 -4.74
CA LEU A 16 30.35 41.98 -6.15
C LEU A 16 30.06 40.53 -6.65
N ILE A 17 28.81 40.23 -7.01
CA ILE A 17 28.48 39.00 -7.76
C ILE A 17 28.63 39.30 -9.24
N LEU A 18 29.59 38.61 -9.84
CA LEU A 18 29.97 38.67 -11.24
C LEU A 18 28.89 38.03 -12.14
N LEU A 19 28.77 38.68 -13.29
CA LEU A 19 27.96 38.47 -14.48
C LEU A 19 27.66 37.01 -14.86
N ALA A 20 26.38 36.77 -15.15
CA ALA A 20 25.88 35.57 -15.79
C ALA A 20 26.12 35.65 -17.31
N ASP A 21 26.80 34.64 -17.86
CA ASP A 21 26.80 34.34 -19.29
C ASP A 21 26.13 32.98 -19.51
N ASN A 22 24.90 33.03 -20.02
CA ASN A 22 24.24 31.91 -20.70
C ASN A 22 24.70 31.90 -22.16
N PRO A 23 25.08 30.74 -22.71
CA PRO A 23 24.79 30.46 -24.11
C PRO A 23 23.82 29.28 -24.27
N GLY A 24 22.75 29.56 -25.04
CA GLY A 24 21.76 28.59 -25.50
C GLY A 24 22.27 27.61 -26.58
N PRO A 25 21.38 26.78 -27.15
CA PRO A 25 21.70 25.47 -27.68
C PRO A 25 22.10 25.48 -29.16
N GLY A 26 23.12 24.71 -29.51
CA GLY A 26 23.49 24.35 -30.89
C GLY A 26 23.86 22.86 -30.92
N ASN A 27 23.05 22.05 -31.58
CA ASN A 27 23.27 21.51 -32.94
C ASN A 27 24.22 20.30 -32.99
N ALA A 28 23.59 19.13 -33.19
CA ALA A 28 24.24 17.88 -33.57
C ALA A 28 25.05 18.01 -34.87
N PRO A 29 25.93 17.03 -35.13
CA PRO A 29 25.72 16.26 -36.35
C PRO A 29 25.70 14.75 -36.12
N VAL A 30 24.89 14.13 -36.96
CA VAL A 30 24.62 12.72 -37.15
C VAL A 30 25.77 12.11 -37.95
N GLU A 31 26.34 10.99 -37.49
CA GLU A 31 27.04 10.04 -38.35
C GLU A 31 26.72 8.60 -37.91
N SER A 32 26.83 7.73 -38.91
CA SER A 32 25.96 6.61 -39.23
C SER A 32 26.45 5.23 -38.76
N HIS A 33 25.48 4.31 -38.58
CA HIS A 33 25.42 2.88 -38.98
C HIS A 33 26.75 2.17 -39.36
N THR A 34 27.08 0.93 -38.99
CA THR A 34 26.39 -0.23 -38.41
C THR A 34 27.48 -1.26 -38.09
N LYS A 35 27.33 -2.05 -37.02
CA LYS A 35 27.70 -3.47 -37.09
C LYS A 35 26.97 -4.26 -36.01
N ASP A 36 26.10 -5.12 -36.49
CA ASP A 36 25.42 -6.15 -35.74
C ASP A 36 26.46 -7.11 -35.15
N ASP A 37 26.33 -7.41 -33.87
CA ASP A 37 26.74 -8.70 -33.33
C ASP A 37 25.74 -9.10 -32.23
N ASP A 38 25.03 -10.18 -32.52
CA ASP A 38 24.11 -10.87 -31.65
C ASP A 38 24.77 -11.22 -30.31
N SER A 39 24.19 -10.75 -29.20
CA SER A 39 24.32 -11.39 -27.89
C SER A 39 23.17 -10.97 -26.99
N ASN A 40 22.13 -11.80 -27.02
CA ASN A 40 21.15 -11.94 -25.96
C ASN A 40 21.85 -12.04 -24.59
N GLN A 41 21.82 -10.97 -23.80
CA GLN A 41 22.24 -11.01 -22.41
C GLN A 41 21.24 -10.23 -21.54
N SER A 42 20.16 -10.92 -21.23
CA SER A 42 19.43 -10.76 -19.97
C SER A 42 20.39 -10.76 -18.79
N GLN A 43 20.74 -9.57 -18.28
CA GLN A 43 21.25 -9.33 -16.92
C GLN A 43 20.51 -8.06 -16.46
N LYS A 44 19.69 -7.99 -15.42
CA LYS A 44 19.72 -8.62 -14.09
C LYS A 44 21.13 -8.75 -13.54
N ALA A 45 21.70 -7.64 -13.06
CA ALA A 45 22.64 -7.66 -11.92
C ALA A 45 22.93 -6.25 -11.36
N SER A 46 22.49 -6.04 -10.11
CA SER A 46 23.23 -5.33 -9.05
C SER A 46 23.76 -3.91 -9.30
N GLY A 47 22.92 -2.91 -9.02
CA GLY A 47 23.42 -1.65 -8.47
C GLY A 47 23.91 -1.92 -7.04
N LYS A 48 25.22 -1.97 -6.84
CA LYS A 48 25.83 -2.14 -5.52
C LYS A 48 25.40 -0.97 -4.63
N GLU A 49 24.65 -1.27 -3.58
CA GLU A 49 24.10 -0.28 -2.65
C GLU A 49 25.23 0.42 -1.89
N ASN A 50 25.72 1.56 -2.41
CA ASN A 50 26.47 2.51 -1.61
C ASN A 50 25.47 3.21 -0.70
N ILE A 51 25.21 2.60 0.45
CA ILE A 51 24.33 3.17 1.48
C ILE A 51 25.12 4.33 2.10
N PRO A 52 24.77 5.59 1.81
CA PRO A 52 25.44 6.72 2.44
C PRO A 52 25.22 6.65 3.94
N THR A 53 26.21 7.04 4.73
CA THR A 53 26.00 7.22 6.17
C THR A 53 24.97 8.33 6.42
N PHE A 54 24.40 8.38 7.63
CA PHE A 54 23.37 9.37 7.96
C PHE A 54 23.83 10.81 7.69
N ASP A 55 25.07 11.13 8.08
CA ASP A 55 25.64 12.47 7.90
C ASP A 55 25.88 12.81 6.43
N GLU A 56 26.38 11.87 5.63
CA GLU A 56 26.56 12.02 4.18
C GLU A 56 25.22 12.21 3.47
N TRP A 57 24.19 11.49 3.90
CA TRP A 57 22.84 11.62 3.37
C TRP A 57 22.20 12.97 3.72
N VAL A 58 22.39 13.46 4.95
CA VAL A 58 21.93 14.80 5.34
C VAL A 58 22.67 15.88 4.55
N ALA A 59 23.99 15.74 4.37
CA ALA A 59 24.80 16.64 3.54
C ALA A 59 24.36 16.64 2.06
N SER A 60 23.91 15.50 1.54
CA SER A 60 23.36 15.37 0.18
C SER A 60 21.99 16.06 -0.01
N GLY A 61 21.43 16.65 1.05
CA GLY A 61 20.10 17.27 1.03
C GLY A 61 18.96 16.30 1.26
N LYS A 62 19.23 15.12 1.84
CA LYS A 62 18.24 14.09 2.20
C LYS A 62 17.45 13.57 0.99
N LYS A 63 18.15 13.32 -0.12
CA LYS A 63 17.54 12.85 -1.37
C LYS A 63 17.04 11.42 -1.22
N LEU A 64 15.93 11.11 -1.89
CA LEU A 64 15.43 9.74 -1.96
C LEU A 64 16.27 8.94 -2.96
N PRO A 65 16.60 7.67 -2.65
CA PRO A 65 17.37 6.84 -3.56
C PRO A 65 16.62 6.62 -4.87
N GLU A 66 17.37 6.56 -5.97
CA GLU A 66 16.84 6.42 -7.31
C GLU A 66 16.12 5.06 -7.46
N GLY A 67 14.88 5.10 -7.94
CA GLY A 67 13.98 3.94 -7.99
C GLY A 67 13.14 3.70 -6.74
N MET A 68 13.34 4.45 -5.65
CA MET A 68 12.50 4.39 -4.44
C MET A 68 11.46 5.52 -4.43
N MET A 69 10.22 5.21 -4.80
CA MET A 69 9.11 6.17 -4.87
C MET A 69 8.05 5.82 -3.82
N PHE A 70 7.62 6.80 -3.04
CA PHE A 70 6.57 6.62 -2.03
C PHE A 70 5.21 6.95 -2.66
N LEU A 71 4.34 5.96 -2.81
CA LEU A 71 3.04 6.07 -3.49
C LEU A 71 1.95 6.80 -2.67
N GLY A 72 2.33 7.57 -1.64
CA GLY A 72 1.40 8.13 -0.65
C GLY A 72 1.90 9.39 0.05
N GLY A 73 2.68 10.22 -0.63
CA GLY A 73 3.21 11.48 -0.09
C GLY A 73 4.69 11.42 0.30
N SER A 74 5.22 12.56 0.72
CA SER A 74 6.63 12.70 1.09
C SER A 74 6.95 11.91 2.37
N PRO A 75 8.03 11.13 2.42
CA PRO A 75 8.44 10.35 3.60
C PRO A 75 8.62 11.16 4.88
N TRP A 76 8.86 12.46 4.69
CA TRP A 76 8.97 13.51 5.68
C TRP A 76 7.69 13.78 6.48
N PHE A 77 6.54 13.34 5.99
CA PHE A 77 5.24 13.60 6.60
C PHE A 77 4.55 12.30 6.99
N ASN A 78 4.05 12.25 8.22
CA ASN A 78 3.27 11.14 8.72
C ASN A 78 1.78 11.44 8.57
N GLU A 79 1.20 11.00 7.45
CA GLU A 79 -0.20 11.25 7.08
C GLU A 79 -1.21 10.80 8.15
N SER A 80 -0.94 9.74 8.91
CA SER A 80 -1.86 9.26 9.94
C SER A 80 -1.89 10.13 11.20
N THR A 81 -0.82 10.89 11.45
CA THR A 81 -0.65 11.71 12.66
C THR A 81 -0.58 13.20 12.37
N GLY A 82 -0.42 13.59 11.10
CA GLY A 82 -0.24 14.99 10.67
C GLY A 82 1.11 15.60 11.05
N GLN A 83 2.06 14.82 11.55
CA GLN A 83 3.34 15.32 12.07
C GLN A 83 4.49 15.10 11.08
N ARG A 84 5.50 15.98 11.13
CA ARG A 84 6.74 15.81 10.34
C ARG A 84 7.66 14.82 11.02
N ARG A 85 8.22 13.88 10.24
CA ARG A 85 9.19 12.88 10.73
C ARG A 85 10.59 13.48 10.85
N THR A 86 11.39 12.90 11.74
CA THR A 86 12.81 13.25 11.89
C THR A 86 13.64 12.64 10.76
N ALA A 87 14.77 13.26 10.43
CA ALA A 87 15.66 12.75 9.39
C ALA A 87 16.18 11.35 9.71
N GLU A 88 16.48 11.05 10.97
CA GLU A 88 16.93 9.72 11.38
C GLU A 88 15.88 8.63 11.14
N GLU A 89 14.61 8.93 11.43
CA GLU A 89 13.51 8.00 11.24
C GLU A 89 13.29 7.71 9.75
N VAL A 90 13.36 8.76 8.92
CA VAL A 90 13.30 8.62 7.46
C VAL A 90 14.51 7.85 6.93
N TYR A 91 15.72 8.13 7.43
CA TYR A 91 16.93 7.38 7.07
C TYR A 91 16.81 5.89 7.43
N LYS A 92 16.28 5.57 8.62
CA LYS A 92 15.97 4.20 9.04
C LYS A 92 14.89 3.55 8.16
N MET A 93 13.96 4.31 7.61
CA MET A 93 12.96 3.80 6.67
C MET A 93 13.55 3.50 5.28
N LEU A 94 14.47 4.34 4.81
CA LEU A 94 15.12 4.23 3.50
C LEU A 94 16.22 3.17 3.48
N TYR A 95 17.02 3.10 4.54
CA TYR A 95 18.25 2.30 4.60
C TYR A 95 18.27 1.28 5.74
N GLY A 96 17.17 1.18 6.51
CA GLY A 96 17.05 0.22 7.61
C GLY A 96 16.97 -1.21 7.09
N LYS A 97 18.14 -1.84 6.90
CA LYS A 97 18.33 -3.26 6.57
C LYS A 97 17.69 -4.25 7.55
N LYS A 98 17.03 -3.81 8.63
CA LYS A 98 16.57 -4.65 9.74
C LYS A 98 15.16 -4.31 10.23
N VAL A 99 14.13 -4.42 9.38
CA VAL A 99 12.73 -4.51 9.88
C VAL A 99 11.88 -5.56 9.18
N LEU A 100 12.51 -6.58 8.56
CA LEU A 100 11.83 -7.82 8.20
C LEU A 100 12.04 -8.89 9.28
N LYS A 101 11.84 -8.54 10.56
CA LYS A 101 11.33 -9.56 11.49
C LYS A 101 9.87 -9.72 11.10
N LYS A 102 9.62 -10.56 10.09
CA LYS A 102 8.29 -10.95 9.62
C LYS A 102 7.43 -11.10 10.88
N PRO A 103 6.38 -10.28 11.10
CA PRO A 103 5.63 -10.35 12.34
C PRO A 103 5.20 -11.80 12.48
N ALA A 104 5.63 -12.44 13.56
CA ALA A 104 5.34 -13.84 13.80
C ALA A 104 3.84 -13.99 13.58
N LYS A 105 3.45 -14.81 12.59
CA LYS A 105 2.04 -15.04 12.23
C LYS A 105 1.33 -15.37 13.54
N GLN A 106 0.61 -14.40 14.10
CA GLN A 106 -0.20 -14.65 15.27
C GLN A 106 -1.12 -15.79 14.85
N LYS A 107 -1.06 -16.92 15.55
CA LYS A 107 -1.96 -18.04 15.32
C LYS A 107 -3.35 -17.55 15.69
N ARG A 108 -4.01 -16.81 14.78
CA ARG A 108 -5.42 -16.48 14.88
C ARG A 108 -6.10 -17.83 15.05
N PRO A 109 -6.84 -18.07 16.14
CA PRO A 109 -7.53 -19.33 16.29
C PRO A 109 -8.31 -19.55 15.00
N HIS A 110 -7.98 -20.61 14.28
CA HIS A 110 -8.73 -20.99 13.10
C HIS A 110 -10.11 -21.36 13.63
N ALA A 111 -11.03 -20.40 13.61
CA ALA A 111 -12.43 -20.64 13.90
C ALA A 111 -12.83 -21.77 12.97
N LYS A 112 -12.99 -22.98 13.53
CA LYS A 112 -13.40 -24.13 12.75
C LYS A 112 -14.75 -23.74 12.17
N PRO A 113 -14.90 -23.68 10.83
CA PRO A 113 -16.20 -23.35 10.27
C PRO A 113 -17.17 -24.38 10.84
N GLY A 114 -18.21 -23.91 11.54
CA GLY A 114 -19.21 -24.80 12.12
C GLY A 114 -19.71 -25.75 11.04
N LYS A 115 -19.83 -27.05 11.37
CA LYS A 115 -20.32 -28.06 10.42
C LYS A 115 -21.73 -27.64 9.98
N ARG A 116 -21.86 -27.17 8.73
CA ARG A 116 -23.17 -26.85 8.14
C ARG A 116 -23.93 -28.16 7.91
N LYS A 117 -25.19 -28.22 8.32
CA LYS A 117 -26.06 -29.36 8.00
C LYS A 117 -26.27 -29.41 6.48
N PRO A 118 -26.21 -30.58 5.83
CA PRO A 118 -26.60 -30.69 4.42
C PRO A 118 -28.11 -30.49 4.28
N PHE A 119 -28.56 -29.94 3.13
CA PHE A 119 -29.98 -29.83 2.85
C PHE A 119 -30.60 -31.22 2.58
N PRO A 120 -31.86 -31.45 2.99
CA PRO A 120 -32.59 -32.68 2.69
C PRO A 120 -32.66 -32.97 1.18
N LYS A 121 -32.53 -34.24 0.81
CA LYS A 121 -32.48 -34.67 -0.60
C LYS A 121 -33.78 -34.35 -1.36
N HIS A 122 -34.93 -34.34 -0.68
CA HIS A 122 -36.24 -34.09 -1.31
C HIS A 122 -36.51 -32.61 -1.60
N TRP A 123 -35.67 -31.70 -1.13
CA TRP A 123 -35.80 -30.26 -1.39
C TRP A 123 -35.30 -29.86 -2.78
N GLY A 124 -34.47 -30.70 -3.41
CA GLY A 124 -33.83 -30.41 -4.70
C GLY A 124 -32.63 -29.46 -4.57
N ASP A 125 -32.21 -28.91 -5.71
CA ASP A 125 -31.04 -28.04 -5.76
C ASP A 125 -31.36 -26.63 -5.22
N PRO A 126 -30.43 -26.02 -4.45
CA PRO A 126 -30.59 -24.64 -4.01
C PRO A 126 -30.54 -23.66 -5.21
N PRO A 127 -31.05 -22.43 -5.04
CA PRO A 127 -31.08 -21.43 -6.10
C PRO A 127 -29.66 -21.13 -6.62
N LYS A 128 -29.48 -21.24 -7.95
CA LYS A 128 -28.19 -21.01 -8.64
C LYS A 128 -27.76 -19.53 -8.60
N ARG A 129 -28.73 -18.61 -8.68
CA ARG A 129 -28.50 -17.17 -8.55
C ARG A 129 -28.78 -16.76 -7.11
N GLN A 130 -27.72 -16.51 -6.35
CA GLN A 130 -27.80 -16.09 -4.95
C GLN A 130 -27.30 -14.65 -4.81
N THR A 131 -27.85 -13.93 -3.82
CA THR A 131 -27.31 -12.62 -3.43
C THR A 131 -26.05 -12.78 -2.58
N ARG A 132 -25.25 -11.72 -2.47
CA ARG A 132 -23.97 -11.72 -1.70
C ARG A 132 -24.16 -11.36 -0.22
N ASP A 133 -25.40 -11.32 0.26
CA ASP A 133 -25.68 -11.03 1.65
C ASP A 133 -25.32 -12.23 2.55
N LEU A 134 -24.91 -11.93 3.78
CA LEU A 134 -24.61 -12.94 4.78
C LEU A 134 -25.55 -12.75 5.96
N ARG A 135 -26.50 -13.64 6.10
CA ARG A 135 -27.52 -13.64 7.16
C ARG A 135 -27.65 -15.02 7.79
N PRO A 136 -28.17 -15.12 9.03
CA PRO A 136 -28.51 -16.42 9.61
C PRO A 136 -29.61 -17.10 8.77
N LEU A 137 -29.38 -18.37 8.42
CA LEU A 137 -30.35 -19.20 7.71
C LEU A 137 -31.31 -19.86 8.72
N PRO A 138 -32.61 -19.97 8.39
CA PRO A 138 -33.56 -20.71 9.22
C PRO A 138 -33.17 -22.19 9.31
N GLY A 139 -33.70 -22.93 10.29
CA GLY A 139 -33.45 -24.37 10.43
C GLY A 139 -32.03 -24.77 10.86
N GLY A 140 -31.17 -23.82 11.25
CA GLY A 140 -29.83 -24.11 11.75
C GLY A 140 -28.81 -24.48 10.67
N TYR A 141 -29.04 -24.07 9.41
CA TYR A 141 -28.12 -24.28 8.29
C TYR A 141 -26.90 -23.32 8.29
N GLY A 142 -26.79 -22.44 9.28
CA GLY A 142 -25.66 -21.53 9.48
C GLY A 142 -25.92 -20.16 8.89
N MET A 143 -24.97 -19.64 8.10
CA MET A 143 -25.09 -18.34 7.44
C MET A 143 -25.06 -18.50 5.92
N GLY A 144 -25.83 -17.67 5.21
CA GLY A 144 -25.89 -17.66 3.75
C GLY A 144 -26.67 -16.47 3.21
N SER A 145 -27.01 -16.55 1.92
CA SER A 145 -27.73 -15.49 1.20
C SER A 145 -29.20 -15.43 1.58
N GLY A 146 -29.82 -14.26 1.41
CA GLY A 146 -31.25 -14.06 1.62
C GLY A 146 -32.09 -14.90 0.66
N THR A 147 -31.65 -15.07 -0.58
CA THR A 147 -32.29 -16.00 -1.53
C THR A 147 -32.26 -17.44 -1.02
N LEU A 148 -31.12 -17.87 -0.45
CA LEU A 148 -31.00 -19.20 0.15
C LEU A 148 -31.87 -19.33 1.42
N ALA A 149 -31.95 -18.28 2.23
CA ALA A 149 -32.78 -18.27 3.42
C ALA A 149 -34.27 -18.43 3.08
N HIS A 150 -34.75 -17.71 2.06
CA HIS A 150 -36.13 -17.81 1.60
C HIS A 150 -36.46 -19.20 1.08
N TRP A 151 -35.60 -19.77 0.22
CA TRP A 151 -35.77 -21.13 -0.30
C TRP A 151 -35.81 -22.20 0.81
N ILE A 152 -34.95 -22.08 1.82
CA ILE A 152 -34.99 -22.99 2.99
C ILE A 152 -36.32 -22.85 3.73
N GLN A 153 -36.79 -21.61 3.95
CA GLN A 153 -38.05 -21.37 4.65
C GLN A 153 -39.24 -21.99 3.91
N GLU A 154 -39.35 -21.77 2.59
CA GLU A 154 -40.40 -22.37 1.77
C GLU A 154 -40.43 -23.91 1.86
N ASN A 155 -39.25 -24.54 1.92
CA ASN A 155 -39.16 -25.99 2.04
C ASN A 155 -39.60 -26.50 3.42
N LEU A 156 -39.21 -25.79 4.47
CA LEU A 156 -39.66 -26.10 5.84
C LEU A 156 -41.17 -25.97 5.95
N ASP A 157 -41.75 -24.91 5.40
CA ASP A 157 -43.21 -24.69 5.42
C ASP A 157 -43.95 -25.78 4.64
N ARG A 158 -43.39 -26.26 3.52
CA ARG A 158 -43.93 -27.39 2.74
C ARG A 158 -43.88 -28.70 3.52
N ASP A 159 -42.80 -28.96 4.24
CA ASP A 159 -42.66 -30.16 5.06
C ASP A 159 -43.65 -30.12 6.25
N GLN A 160 -43.76 -28.97 6.93
CA GLN A 160 -44.74 -28.78 8.01
C GLN A 160 -46.18 -28.98 7.55
N LYS A 161 -46.53 -28.46 6.35
CA LYS A 161 -47.88 -28.67 5.80
C LYS A 161 -48.17 -30.15 5.55
N LYS A 162 -47.22 -30.91 5.01
CA LYS A 162 -47.39 -32.36 4.80
C LYS A 162 -47.62 -33.10 6.11
N ASP A 163 -46.88 -32.75 7.16
CA ASP A 163 -47.05 -33.36 8.48
C ASP A 163 -48.43 -33.08 9.10
N SER A 164 -49.08 -31.98 8.70
CA SER A 164 -50.39 -31.57 9.24
C SER A 164 -51.62 -32.15 8.51
N LEU A 165 -51.44 -32.86 7.39
CA LEU A 165 -52.53 -33.51 6.66
C LEU A 165 -52.58 -35.01 7.05
N PRO A 166 -53.60 -35.47 7.81
CA PRO A 166 -53.81 -36.90 8.03
C PRO A 166 -54.28 -37.58 6.73
N ASP A 167 -53.79 -38.81 6.50
CA ASP A 167 -54.18 -39.71 5.38
C ASP A 167 -55.71 -39.93 5.27
#